data_AF-A0A537LIS5-F1
#
_entry.id   AF-A0A537LIS5-F1
#
_cell.length_a   1.000
_cell.length_b   1.000
_cell.length_c   1.000
_cell.angle_alpha   90.00
_cell.angle_beta   90.00
_cell.angle_gamma   90.00
#
_symmetry.space_group_name_H-M   'P 1'
#
loop_
_entity.id
_entity.type
_entity.pdbx_description
1 polymer ?
#
loop_
_entity_poly.entity_id
_entity_poly.type
_entity_poly.pdbx_seq_one_letter_code
_entity_poly.pdbx_strand_id
1 'polypeptide(L)'
;MTNVRSANMKYQLLADAYAKIEATTSRLTITRLLADLFRQTPKPIIARLTYLTQGKLYPDFEGIEIGVAEKMAVRAVAQATGESQEVVARQLTHA
;
A
#
# COMPACT_ATOMS: atom_id res chain seq x y z
N MET A 1 -18.46 -8.52 26.69
CA MET A 1 -18.30 -7.15 26.15
C MET A 1 -16.83 -6.76 26.21
N THR A 2 -16.04 -7.06 25.17
CA THR A 2 -14.68 -6.52 25.03
C THR A 2 -14.68 -5.62 23.81
N ASN A 3 -14.59 -4.34 24.09
CA ASN A 3 -14.75 -3.26 23.15
C ASN A 3 -13.57 -3.24 22.17
N VAL A 4 -13.76 -3.79 20.98
CA VAL A 4 -12.83 -3.66 19.84
C VAL A 4 -12.92 -2.22 19.32
N ARG A 5 -12.48 -1.24 20.11
CA ARG A 5 -12.37 0.16 19.66
C ARG A 5 -11.19 0.25 18.70
N SER A 6 -11.50 0.12 17.42
CA SER A 6 -10.89 0.83 16.29
C SER A 6 -9.42 1.22 16.49
N ALA A 7 -8.53 0.24 16.42
CA ALA A 7 -7.12 0.50 16.22
C ALA A 7 -6.88 0.87 14.75
N ASN A 8 -7.36 2.06 14.35
CA ASN A 8 -7.35 2.52 12.97
C ASN A 8 -6.12 3.40 12.73
N MET A 9 -5.29 3.00 11.76
CA MET A 9 -4.20 3.81 11.22
C MET A 9 -4.68 4.46 9.93
N LYS A 10 -4.35 5.74 9.72
CA LYS A 10 -4.59 6.38 8.42
C LYS A 10 -3.64 5.79 7.39
N TYR A 11 -4.18 5.38 6.23
CA TYR A 11 -3.36 4.86 5.12
C TYR A 11 -2.27 5.85 4.66
N GLN A 12 -2.52 7.16 4.82
CA GLN A 12 -1.54 8.20 4.55
C GLN A 12 -0.20 8.00 5.26
N LEU A 13 -0.18 7.51 6.52
CA LEU A 13 1.07 7.25 7.24
C LEU A 13 1.91 6.16 6.58
N LEU A 14 1.25 5.18 5.95
CA LEU A 14 1.90 4.12 5.19
C LEU A 14 2.49 4.68 3.89
N ALA A 15 1.69 5.44 3.14
CA ALA A 15 2.11 6.08 1.90
C ALA A 15 3.31 7.02 2.11
N ASP A 16 3.29 7.83 3.17
CA ASP A 16 4.40 8.73 3.52
C ASP A 16 5.67 7.95 3.90
N ALA A 17 5.53 6.79 4.54
CA ALA A 17 6.67 5.93 4.86
C ALA A 17 7.27 5.31 3.59
N TYR A 18 6.44 4.85 2.66
CA TYR A 18 6.90 4.30 1.38
C TYR A 18 7.59 5.35 0.51
N ALA A 19 7.05 6.56 0.43
CA ALA A 19 7.70 7.66 -0.29
C ALA A 19 9.11 7.97 0.28
N LYS A 20 9.29 7.91 1.61
CA LYS A 20 10.62 8.09 2.24
C LYS A 20 11.56 6.93 1.95
N ILE A 21 11.04 5.71 1.84
CA ILE A 21 11.82 4.51 1.48
C ILE A 21 12.26 4.61 0.02
N GLU A 22 11.37 4.98 -0.91
CA GLU A 22 11.67 5.16 -2.33
C GLU A 22 12.70 6.27 -2.57
N ALA A 23 12.70 7.32 -1.75
CA ALA A 23 13.66 8.42 -1.82
C ALA A 23 15.08 8.06 -1.34
N THR A 24 15.34 6.83 -0.87
CA THR A 24 16.66 6.41 -0.38
C THR A 24 17.09 5.05 -0.91
N THR A 25 18.39 4.87 -1.11
CA THR A 25 19.00 3.58 -1.46
C THR A 25 19.76 2.95 -0.29
N SER A 26 19.86 3.65 0.85
CA SER A 26 20.58 3.19 2.03
C SER A 26 19.79 2.11 2.77
N ARG A 27 20.27 0.87 2.69
CA ARG A 27 19.65 -0.28 3.38
C ARG A 27 19.44 -0.03 4.88
N LEU A 28 20.39 0.61 5.56
CA LEU A 28 20.25 0.93 6.98
C LEU A 28 19.12 1.94 7.23
N THR A 29 18.99 2.94 6.35
CA THR A 29 17.90 3.93 6.44
C THR A 29 16.55 3.28 6.21
N ILE A 30 16.44 2.40 5.20
CA ILE A 30 15.23 1.62 4.92
C ILE A 30 14.85 0.77 6.13
N THR A 31 15.80 0.02 6.70
CA THR A 31 15.57 -0.79 7.91
C THR A 31 15.04 0.05 9.07
N ARG A 32 15.61 1.24 9.29
CA ARG A 32 15.15 2.14 10.34
C ARG A 32 13.72 2.63 10.08
N LEU A 33 13.41 3.08 8.86
CA LEU A 33 12.08 3.55 8.48
C LEU A 33 11.02 2.46 8.65
N LEU A 34 11.31 1.23 8.24
CA LEU A 34 10.43 0.08 8.42
C LEU A 34 10.24 -0.26 9.91
N ALA A 35 11.32 -0.26 10.69
CA ALA A 35 11.23 -0.50 12.13
C ALA A 35 10.39 0.57 12.84
N ASP A 36 10.52 1.84 12.46
CA ASP A 36 9.71 2.95 12.95
C ASP A 36 8.23 2.75 12.58
N LEU A 37 7.94 2.36 11.33
CA LEU A 37 6.59 2.07 10.86
C LEU A 37 5.94 0.92 11.65
N PHE A 38 6.65 -0.20 11.84
CA PHE A 38 6.12 -1.34 12.58
C PHE A 38 5.86 -1.03 14.06
N ARG A 39 6.71 -0.22 14.71
CA ARG A 39 6.49 0.22 16.10
C ARG A 39 5.23 1.07 16.26
N GLN A 40 4.93 1.92 15.27
CA GLN A 40 3.77 2.80 15.28
C GLN A 40 2.47 2.08 14.85
N THR A 41 2.61 0.90 14.25
CA THR A 41 1.48 0.13 13.74
C THR A 41 0.72 -0.55 14.88
N PRO A 42 -0.61 -0.32 15.00
CA PRO A 42 -1.40 -1.01 16.01
C PRO A 42 -1.39 -2.53 15.83
N LYS A 43 -1.27 -3.26 16.95
CA LYS A 43 -1.21 -4.74 16.96
C LYS A 43 -2.29 -5.43 16.11
N PRO A 44 -3.57 -5.01 16.11
CA PRO A 44 -4.60 -5.69 15.33
C PRO A 44 -4.44 -5.61 13.81
N ILE A 45 -3.61 -4.70 13.30
CA ILE A 45 -3.45 -4.49 11.85
C ILE A 45 -2.04 -4.81 11.34
N ILE A 46 -1.09 -5.10 12.23
CA ILE A 46 0.33 -5.29 11.87
C ILE A 46 0.54 -6.38 10.83
N ALA A 47 -0.17 -7.52 10.95
CA ALA A 47 -0.06 -8.62 9.99
C ALA A 47 -0.42 -8.17 8.56
N ARG A 48 -1.52 -7.43 8.40
CA ARG A 48 -1.95 -6.89 7.09
C ARG A 48 -0.96 -5.88 6.54
N LEU A 49 -0.44 -4.98 7.40
CA LEU A 49 0.55 -4.00 6.99
C LEU A 49 1.86 -4.65 6.52
N THR A 50 2.30 -5.72 7.18
CA THR A 50 3.49 -6.48 6.77
C THR A 50 3.33 -7.06 5.36
N TYR A 51 2.17 -7.66 5.04
CA TYR A 51 1.91 -8.15 3.69
C TYR A 51 1.85 -7.00 2.67
N LEU A 52 1.18 -5.89 3.02
CA LEU A 52 1.12 -4.72 2.14
C LEU A 52 2.52 -4.16 1.82
N THR A 53 3.45 -4.20 2.78
CA THR A 53 4.86 -3.77 2.58
C THR A 53 5.59 -4.64 1.56
N GLN A 54 5.13 -5.87 1.37
CA GLN A 54 5.66 -6.81 0.37
C GLN A 54 4.87 -6.76 -0.96
N GLY A 55 3.90 -5.85 -1.09
CA GLY A 55 2.99 -5.81 -2.24
C GLY A 55 1.95 -6.94 -2.27
N LYS A 56 1.66 -7.54 -1.11
CA LYS A 56 0.74 -8.68 -0.97
C LYS A 56 -0.46 -8.34 -0.08
N LEU A 57 -1.59 -9.01 -0.30
CA LEU A 57 -2.74 -8.95 0.62
C LEU A 57 -2.81 -10.16 1.56
N TYR A 58 -2.29 -11.30 1.10
CA TYR A 58 -2.36 -12.60 1.78
C TYR A 58 -1.00 -13.32 1.69
N PRO A 59 -0.75 -14.31 2.56
CA PRO A 59 0.37 -15.22 2.41
C PRO A 59 0.30 -16.03 1.09
N ASP A 60 1.44 -16.37 0.52
CA ASP A 60 1.52 -17.08 -0.78
C ASP A 60 0.82 -18.46 -0.76
N PHE A 61 0.80 -19.13 0.39
CA PHE A 61 0.19 -20.46 0.52
C PHE A 61 -1.35 -20.45 0.47
N GLU A 62 -1.99 -19.28 0.58
CA GLU A 62 -3.46 -19.16 0.45
C GLU A 62 -3.90 -19.17 -1.02
N GLY A 63 -2.99 -18.90 -1.97
CA GLY A 63 -3.31 -18.87 -3.41
C GLY A 63 -4.32 -17.79 -3.81
N ILE A 64 -4.51 -16.76 -2.98
CA ILE A 64 -5.48 -15.68 -3.24
C ILE A 64 -4.83 -14.59 -4.10
N GLU A 65 -5.42 -14.35 -5.28
CA GLU A 65 -5.09 -13.21 -6.14
C GLU A 65 -6.11 -12.09 -5.98
N ILE A 66 -5.66 -10.83 -6.06
CA ILE A 66 -6.53 -9.65 -5.96
C ILE A 66 -7.48 -9.56 -7.17
N GLY A 67 -7.09 -10.15 -8.31
CA GLY A 67 -7.90 -10.17 -9.54
C GLY A 67 -8.03 -8.80 -10.22
N VAL A 68 -7.14 -7.85 -9.94
CA VAL A 68 -7.14 -6.51 -10.55
C VAL A 68 -6.16 -6.49 -11.71
N ALA A 69 -6.70 -6.47 -12.94
CA ALA A 69 -5.89 -6.22 -14.13
C ALA A 69 -5.57 -4.73 -14.28
N GLU A 70 -4.45 -4.42 -14.94
CA GLU A 70 -4.01 -3.03 -15.19
C GLU A 70 -5.11 -2.16 -15.82
N LYS A 71 -5.83 -2.70 -16.82
CA LYS A 71 -6.95 -1.99 -17.46
C LYS A 71 -8.10 -1.67 -16.49
N MET A 72 -8.32 -2.50 -15.47
CA MET A 72 -9.31 -2.22 -14.44
C MET A 72 -8.85 -1.08 -13.53
N ALA A 73 -7.56 -1.04 -13.19
CA ALA A 73 -6.97 0.05 -12.42
C ALA A 73 -7.05 1.39 -13.19
N VAL A 74 -6.69 1.40 -14.49
CA VAL A 74 -6.83 2.58 -15.37
C VAL A 74 -8.26 3.11 -15.37
N ARG A 75 -9.24 2.22 -15.53
CA ARG A 75 -10.66 2.59 -15.53
C ARG A 75 -11.09 3.17 -14.18
N ALA A 76 -10.67 2.58 -13.07
CA ALA A 76 -11.00 3.05 -11.73
C ALA A 76 -10.42 4.45 -11.46
N VAL A 77 -9.17 4.69 -11.87
CA VAL A 77 -8.52 5.99 -11.73
C VAL A 77 -9.21 7.04 -12.60
N ALA A 78 -9.48 6.73 -13.88
CA ALA A 78 -10.21 7.64 -14.79
C ALA A 78 -11.58 8.04 -14.21
N GLN A 79 -12.31 7.10 -13.62
CA GLN A 79 -13.58 7.38 -12.95
C GLN A 79 -13.43 8.27 -11.71
N ALA A 80 -12.37 8.08 -10.92
CA ALA A 80 -12.14 8.83 -9.69
C ALA A 80 -11.65 10.26 -9.96
N THR A 81 -10.91 10.48 -11.05
CA THR A 81 -10.34 11.79 -11.40
C THR A 81 -11.20 12.59 -12.38
N GLY A 82 -12.10 11.92 -13.13
CA GLY A 82 -12.87 12.52 -14.22
C GLY A 82 -12.11 12.63 -15.54
N GLU A 83 -10.88 12.10 -15.59
CA GLU A 83 -10.04 12.08 -16.80
C GLU A 83 -10.45 10.94 -17.75
N SER A 84 -10.02 11.04 -19.01
CA SER A 84 -10.23 9.95 -19.98
C SER A 84 -9.31 8.76 -19.69
N GLN A 85 -9.75 7.53 -20.01
CA GLN A 85 -8.90 6.34 -19.83
C GLN A 85 -7.63 6.41 -20.66
N GLU A 86 -7.65 7.07 -21.82
CA GLU A 86 -6.49 7.26 -22.70
C GLU A 86 -5.44 8.16 -22.05
N VAL A 87 -5.85 9.23 -21.36
CA VAL A 87 -4.95 10.12 -20.63
C VAL A 87 -4.27 9.36 -19.49
N VAL A 88 -5.06 8.65 -18.69
CA VAL A 88 -4.56 7.85 -17.55
C VAL A 88 -3.62 6.74 -18.03
N ALA A 89 -4.00 5.99 -19.08
CA ALA A 89 -3.16 4.93 -19.64
C ALA A 89 -1.81 5.46 -20.17
N ARG A 90 -1.82 6.63 -20.82
CA ARG A 90 -0.59 7.26 -21.32
C ARG A 90 0.36 7.64 -20.17
N GLN A 91 -0.16 8.14 -19.07
CA GLN A 91 0.65 8.48 -17.89
C GLN A 91 1.28 7.24 -17.25
N LEU A 92 0.55 6.11 -17.23
CA LEU A 92 1.06 4.83 -16.74
C LEU A 92 2.26 4.31 -17.54
N THR A 93 2.27 4.46 -18.87
CA THR A 93 3.38 4.00 -19.71
C THR A 93 4.68 4.81 -19.57
N HIS A 94 4.64 5.92 -18.83
CA HIS A 94 5.76 6.84 -18.65
C HIS A 94 6.17 7.03 -17.18
N ALA A 95 5.54 6.30 -16.25
CA ALA A 95 5.87 6.26 -14.83
C ALA A 95 6.90 5.15 -14.54
#